data_AF-A0A5J6MYE7-F1
#
_entry.id   AF-A0A5J6MYE7-F1
#
_cell.length_a   1.000
_cell.length_b   1.000
_cell.length_c   1.000
_cell.angle_alpha   90.00
_cell.angle_beta   90.00
_cell.angle_gamma   90.00
#
_symmetry.space_group_name_H-M   'P 1'
#
loop_
_entity.id
_entity.type
_entity.pdbx_description
1 polymer ?
#
loop_
_entity_poly.entity_id
_entity_poly.type
_entity_poly.pdbx_seq_one_letter_code
_entity_poly.pdbx_strand_id
1 'polypeptide(L)'
;MTGRHRRILVVLLAGLGLAALLAATGWWWLIFRQVIEYGYLTFGGAAACIVNKTDICELVMSLCGARHPFGVARYSPALFWLGLAILSASLIAGPSRSLSRR
;
A
#
# COMPACT_ATOMS: atom_id res chain seq x y z
N MET A 1 -18.84 -29.45 6.42
CA MET A 1 -19.23 -28.15 5.80
C MET A 1 -18.23 -26.99 6.06
N THR A 2 -17.12 -27.21 6.76
CA THR A 2 -16.18 -26.16 7.20
C THR A 2 -15.15 -25.70 6.15
N GLY A 3 -14.83 -26.54 5.15
CA GLY A 3 -13.80 -26.23 4.15
C GLY A 3 -14.17 -25.14 3.13
N ARG A 4 -15.44 -25.04 2.72
CA ARG A 4 -15.88 -24.05 1.71
C ARG A 4 -15.88 -22.63 2.26
N HIS A 5 -16.38 -22.44 3.48
CA HIS A 5 -16.39 -21.15 4.18
C HIS A 5 -14.97 -20.63 4.42
N ARG A 6 -14.05 -21.51 4.84
CA ARG A 6 -12.63 -21.14 5.02
C ARG A 6 -11.99 -20.67 3.73
N ARG A 7 -12.25 -21.34 2.59
CA ARG A 7 -11.73 -20.92 1.28
C ARG A 7 -12.29 -19.58 0.83
N ILE A 8 -13.60 -19.37 0.98
CA ILE A 8 -14.25 -18.09 0.63
C ILE A 8 -13.66 -16.95 1.46
N LEU A 9 -13.52 -17.15 2.78
CA LEU A 9 -12.93 -16.16 3.68
C LEU A 9 -11.50 -15.78 3.26
N VAL A 10 -10.66 -16.77 2.95
CA VAL A 10 -9.28 -16.51 2.50
C VAL A 10 -9.25 -15.73 1.18
N VAL A 11 -10.12 -16.07 0.22
CA VAL A 11 -10.19 -15.34 -1.06
C VAL A 11 -10.65 -13.89 -0.85
N LEU A 12 -11.64 -13.68 0.02
CA LEU A 12 -12.13 -12.34 0.35
C LEU A 12 -11.05 -11.51 1.04
N LEU A 13 -10.34 -12.08 2.02
CA LEU A 13 -9.23 -11.41 2.71
C LEU A 13 -8.08 -11.09 1.76
N ALA A 14 -7.71 -12.02 0.87
CA ALA A 14 -6.70 -11.76 -0.15
C ALA A 14 -7.11 -10.62 -1.10
N GLY A 15 -8.37 -10.62 -1.55
CA GLY A 15 -8.91 -9.55 -2.38
C GLY A 15 -8.90 -8.19 -1.66
N LEU A 16 -9.29 -8.18 -0.38
CA LEU A 16 -9.28 -6.97 0.45
C LEU A 16 -7.86 -6.43 0.66
N GLY A 17 -6.90 -7.31 0.98
CA GLY A 17 -5.49 -6.94 1.14
C GLY A 17 -4.90 -6.35 -0.14
N LEU A 18 -5.20 -6.97 -1.29
CA LEU A 18 -4.78 -6.46 -2.60
C LEU A 18 -5.41 -5.10 -2.93
N ALA A 19 -6.72 -4.94 -2.70
CA ALA A 19 -7.41 -3.69 -2.91
C ALA A 19 -6.85 -2.56 -2.03
N ALA A 20 -6.54 -2.87 -0.77
CA ALA A 20 -5.92 -1.92 0.16
C ALA A 20 -4.52 -1.50 -0.31
N LEU A 21 -3.69 -2.42 -0.82
CA LEU A 21 -2.39 -2.10 -1.39
C LEU A 21 -2.51 -1.19 -2.62
N LEU A 22 -3.41 -1.50 -3.55
CA LEU A 22 -3.63 -0.67 -4.74
C LEU A 22 -4.13 0.73 -4.36
N ALA A 23 -5.04 0.84 -3.39
CA ALA A 23 -5.51 2.12 -2.87
C ALA A 23 -4.37 2.92 -2.22
N ALA A 24 -3.53 2.27 -1.40
CA ALA A 24 -2.38 2.90 -0.76
C ALA A 24 -1.36 3.40 -1.80
N THR A 25 -1.03 2.59 -2.81
CA THR A 25 -0.13 2.98 -3.90
C THR A 25 -0.72 4.10 -4.76
N GLY A 26 -2.01 4.05 -5.07
CA GLY A 26 -2.71 5.12 -5.79
C GLY A 26 -2.69 6.43 -5.02
N TRP A 27 -2.97 6.40 -3.72
CA TRP A 27 -2.90 7.56 -2.83
C TRP A 27 -1.47 8.13 -2.77
N TRP A 28 -0.47 7.27 -2.59
CA TRP A 28 0.94 7.68 -2.62
C TRP A 28 1.29 8.37 -3.95
N TRP A 29 0.90 7.79 -5.08
CA TRP A 29 1.20 8.36 -6.39
C TRP A 29 0.56 9.74 -6.58
N LEU A 30 -0.69 9.93 -6.14
CA LEU A 30 -1.38 11.22 -6.24
C LEU A 30 -0.65 12.35 -5.48
N ILE A 31 -0.03 12.02 -4.34
CA ILE A 31 0.71 13.01 -3.53
C ILE A 31 2.11 13.24 -4.09
N PHE A 32 2.87 12.16 -4.33
CA PHE A 32 4.31 12.26 -4.61
C PHE A 32 4.63 12.49 -6.09
N ARG A 33 3.68 12.34 -7.03
CA ARG A 33 3.93 12.62 -8.45
C ARG A 33 4.43 14.04 -8.69
N GLN A 34 3.87 15.04 -8.01
CA GLN A 34 4.26 16.43 -8.17
C GLN A 34 5.68 16.65 -7.60
N VAL A 35 5.96 16.07 -6.43
CA VAL A 35 7.28 16.13 -5.79
C VAL A 35 8.37 15.59 -6.72
N ILE A 36 8.07 14.50 -7.45
CA ILE A 36 8.98 13.89 -8.43
C ILE A 36 9.09 14.75 -9.70
N GLU A 37 7.97 15.20 -10.25
CA GLU A 37 7.92 16.03 -11.48
C GLU A 37 8.65 17.37 -11.30
N TYR A 38 8.57 17.98 -10.12
CA TYR A 38 9.28 19.24 -9.79
C TYR A 38 10.71 19.04 -9.26
N GLY A 39 11.19 17.79 -9.15
CA GLY A 39 12.56 17.48 -8.76
C GLY A 39 12.90 17.71 -7.28
N TYR A 40 11.90 17.82 -6.40
CA TYR A 40 12.12 17.98 -4.96
C TYR A 40 12.62 16.71 -4.28
N LEU A 41 12.33 15.54 -4.85
CA LEU A 41 12.78 14.25 -4.34
C LEU A 41 12.99 13.25 -5.48
N THR A 42 14.03 12.42 -5.37
CA THR A 42 14.25 11.32 -6.32
C THR A 42 13.17 10.26 -6.17
N PHE A 43 12.92 9.49 -7.23
CA PHE A 43 11.94 8.38 -7.20
C PHE A 43 12.21 7.40 -6.04
N GLY A 44 13.48 7.08 -5.77
CA GLY A 44 13.86 6.21 -4.65
C GLY A 44 13.54 6.82 -3.28
N GLY A 45 13.78 8.13 -3.10
CA GLY A 45 13.40 8.83 -1.87
C GLY A 45 11.88 8.87 -1.68
N ALA A 46 11.14 9.13 -2.75
CA ALA A 46 9.68 9.10 -2.72
C ALA A 46 9.15 7.70 -2.41
N ALA A 47 9.75 6.65 -2.98
CA ALA A 47 9.36 5.27 -2.74
C ALA A 47 9.57 4.88 -1.28
N ALA A 48 10.63 5.34 -0.61
CA ALA A 48 10.81 5.11 0.82
C ALA A 48 9.64 5.68 1.66
N CYS A 49 9.04 6.79 1.21
CA CYS A 49 7.88 7.39 1.85
C CYS A 49 6.60 6.53 1.78
N ILE A 50 6.54 5.50 0.92
CA ILE A 50 5.39 4.58 0.88
C ILE A 50 5.40 3.63 2.08
N VAL A 51 6.60 3.20 2.51
CA VAL A 51 6.79 2.18 3.56
C VAL A 51 6.98 2.83 4.92
N ASN A 52 7.68 3.96 4.99
CA ASN A 52 8.02 4.61 6.24
C ASN A 52 7.81 6.12 6.18
N LYS A 53 7.32 6.68 7.27
CA LYS A 53 7.12 8.12 7.41
C LYS A 53 8.39 8.74 8.03
N THR A 54 9.22 9.36 7.20
CA THR A 54 10.42 10.08 7.67
C THR A 54 10.17 11.59 7.69
N ASP A 55 11.04 12.35 8.37
CA ASP A 55 10.95 13.81 8.44
C ASP A 55 11.07 14.46 7.05
N ILE A 56 11.83 13.84 6.15
CA ILE A 56 11.95 14.27 4.75
C ILE A 56 10.60 14.16 4.06
N CYS A 57 9.86 13.07 4.26
CA CYS A 57 8.53 12.88 3.67
C CYS A 57 7.53 13.95 4.13
N GLU A 58 7.56 14.33 5.41
CA GLU A 58 6.74 15.44 5.94
C GLU A 58 7.16 16.79 5.37
N LEU A 59 8.47 17.02 5.23
CA LEU A 59 9.00 18.25 4.65
C LEU A 59 8.52 18.43 3.21
N VAL A 60 8.70 17.44 2.32
CA VAL A 60 8.23 17.56 0.92
C VAL A 60 6.71 17.66 0.81
N MET A 61 5.94 17.04 1.71
CA MET A 61 4.48 17.22 1.75
C MET A 61 4.10 18.68 2.08
N SER A 62 4.86 19.36 2.94
CA SER A 62 4.64 20.78 3.24
C SER A 62 5.03 21.73 2.10
N LEU A 63 6.03 21.35 1.29
CA LEU A 63 6.51 22.12 0.14
C LEU A 63 5.50 22.11 -1.03
N CYS A 64 4.64 21.09 -1.12
CA CYS A 64 3.63 20.96 -2.18
C CYS A 64 2.47 21.96 -2.10
N GLY A 65 2.48 22.90 -1.15
CA GLY A 65 1.71 24.15 -1.19
C GLY A 65 0.24 24.04 -1.59
N ALA A 66 -0.64 23.69 -0.64
CA ALA A 66 -2.11 23.87 -0.63
C ALA A 66 -2.97 23.37 -1.84
N ARG A 67 -2.39 23.02 -2.98
CA ARG A 67 -3.08 22.45 -4.15
C ARG A 67 -3.03 20.93 -4.07
N HIS A 68 -3.64 20.39 -3.02
CA HIS A 68 -3.87 18.95 -2.96
C HIS A 68 -5.14 18.64 -3.76
N PRO A 69 -5.05 17.96 -4.93
CA PRO A 69 -6.24 17.41 -5.55
C PRO A 69 -6.93 16.51 -4.49
N PHE A 70 -8.21 16.77 -4.22
CA PHE A 70 -9.03 16.11 -3.19
C PHE A 70 -8.78 16.49 -1.71
N GLY A 71 -7.96 17.51 -1.40
CA GLY A 71 -7.75 17.98 -0.01
C GLY A 71 -6.99 17.01 0.89
N VAL A 72 -6.41 15.96 0.31
CA VAL A 72 -5.67 14.92 1.04
C VAL A 72 -4.20 15.32 1.14
N ALA A 73 -3.87 16.09 2.18
CA ALA A 73 -2.50 16.58 2.41
C ALA A 73 -1.57 15.56 3.09
N ARG A 74 -2.07 14.35 3.40
CA ARG A 74 -1.40 13.39 4.28
C ARG A 74 -1.39 12.01 3.64
N TYR A 75 -0.24 11.37 3.64
CA TYR A 75 -0.10 9.93 3.40
C TYR A 75 0.09 9.20 4.73
N SER A 76 -0.54 8.03 4.88
CA SER A 76 -0.34 7.16 6.04
C SER A 76 0.20 5.80 5.59
N PRO A 77 1.41 5.40 6.04
CA PRO A 77 1.97 4.09 5.71
C PRO A 77 1.16 2.95 6.35
N ALA A 78 0.29 3.25 7.32
CA ALA A 78 -0.53 2.23 7.98
C ALA A 78 -1.43 1.47 6.99
N LEU A 79 -1.98 2.14 5.97
CA LEU A 79 -2.85 1.50 4.99
C LEU A 79 -2.09 0.47 4.14
N PHE A 80 -0.86 0.81 3.76
CA PHE A 80 0.06 -0.10 3.06
C PHE A 80 0.40 -1.32 3.93
N TRP A 81 0.79 -1.10 5.19
CA TRP A 81 1.14 -2.19 6.10
C TRP A 81 -0.05 -3.09 6.45
N LEU A 82 -1.25 -2.53 6.62
CA LEU A 82 -2.47 -3.31 6.84
C LEU A 82 -2.82 -4.16 5.63
N GLY A 83 -2.77 -3.60 4.42
CA GLY A 83 -2.98 -4.35 3.18
C GLY A 83 -1.97 -5.49 3.03
N LEU A 84 -0.69 -5.22 3.31
CA LEU A 84 0.39 -6.21 3.25
C LEU A 84 0.22 -7.32 4.30
N ALA A 85 -0.17 -6.97 5.52
CA ALA A 85 -0.40 -7.94 6.60
C ALA A 85 -1.60 -8.85 6.28
N ILE A 86 -2.71 -8.29 5.79
CA ILE A 86 -3.91 -9.05 5.41
C ILE A 86 -3.60 -9.97 4.22
N LEU A 87 -2.90 -9.45 3.21
CA LEU A 87 -2.53 -10.23 2.04
C LEU A 87 -1.59 -11.37 2.42
N SER A 88 -0.51 -11.09 3.17
CA SER A 88 0.45 -12.11 3.60
C SER A 88 -0.19 -13.18 4.49
N ALA A 89 -1.04 -12.79 5.44
CA ALA A 89 -1.82 -13.74 6.25
C ALA A 89 -2.72 -14.63 5.38
N SER A 90 -3.33 -14.07 4.33
CA SER A 90 -4.18 -14.82 3.40
C SER A 90 -3.39 -15.81 2.54
N LEU A 91 -2.16 -15.47 2.15
CA LEU A 91 -1.27 -16.41 1.45
C LEU A 91 -0.87 -17.59 2.35
N ILE A 92 -0.53 -17.33 3.61
CA ILE A 92 -0.15 -18.36 4.58
C ILE A 92 -1.35 -19.25 4.94
N ALA A 93 -2.54 -18.67 5.08
CA ALA A 93 -3.78 -19.40 5.38
C ALA A 93 -4.38 -20.10 4.14
N GLY A 94 -3.91 -19.75 2.94
CA GLY A 94 -4.30 -20.37 1.68
C GLY A 94 -3.92 -21.86 1.65
N PRO A 95 -4.68 -22.70 0.92
CA PRO A 95 -4.29 -24.08 0.76
C PRO A 95 -2.95 -24.12 0.01
N SER A 96 -1.89 -24.54 0.71
CA SER A 96 -0.59 -24.88 0.16
C SER A 96 -0.75 -26.06 -0.80
N ARG A 97 -1.20 -25.78 -2.03
CA ARG A 97 -1.12 -26.74 -3.12
C ARG A 97 0.34 -26.84 -3.54
N SER A 98 1.06 -27.69 -2.82
CA SER A 98 2.11 -28.53 -3.35
C SER A 98 3.04 -27.87 -4.39
N LEU A 99 3.99 -27.08 -3.91
CA LEU A 99 5.32 -26.96 -4.53
C LEU A 99 6.15 -28.26 -4.32
N SER A 100 5.49 -29.43 -4.24
CA SER A 100 6.07 -30.74 -3.90
C SER A 100 5.62 -31.81 -4.90
N ARG A 101 5.56 -31.45 -6.19
CA ARG A 101 5.51 -32.44 -7.28
C ARG A 101 5.97 -31.83 -8.61
N ARG A 102 7.27 -31.57 -8.72
CA ARG A 102 8.06 -31.78 -9.94
C ARG A 102 9.53 -31.74 -9.58
#